data_AF-A0A8J4XP27-F1
#
_entry.id   AF-A0A8J4XP27-F1
#
_cell.length_a   1.000
_cell.length_b   1.000
_cell.length_c   1.000
_cell.angle_alpha   90.00
_cell.angle_beta   90.00
_cell.angle_gamma   90.00
#
_symmetry.space_group_name_H-M   'P 1'
#
loop_
_entity.id
_entity.type
_entity.pdbx_description
1 polymer ?
#
loop_
_entity_poly.entity_id
_entity_poly.type
_entity_poly.pdbx_seq_one_letter_code
_entity_poly.pdbx_strand_id
1 'polypeptide(L)'
;MINHTDAEESFPQNEDLKEAQGLLKGLLDGTETLDNVLSSESVTRIDKRINHVKDAMADQRTAKLWIQYLDMVKILQLFIKAERTGNWELHLDAVRKMLPIFAAAGHILYAKSAYLYLQQMEGLPTSHPEVYQKFSEGFHVIRRSDRYWAGLSTDLVIEQVLMRSMKTSGGLTHGRGMDEIQRLVWTLSLPAVC
;
A
#
# COMPACT_ATOMS: atom_id res chain seq x y z
N MET A 1 -42.85 11.19 -16.63
CA MET A 1 -42.60 10.67 -17.99
C MET A 1 -41.36 11.42 -18.48
N ILE A 2 -40.18 10.92 -18.13
CA ILE A 2 -38.90 11.55 -18.47
C ILE A 2 -38.40 10.80 -19.69
N ASN A 3 -38.29 11.50 -20.81
CA ASN A 3 -37.79 10.95 -22.06
C ASN A 3 -36.34 10.50 -21.88
N HIS A 4 -36.13 9.19 -21.88
CA HIS A 4 -34.82 8.56 -22.04
C HIS A 4 -34.54 8.44 -23.54
N THR A 5 -34.11 9.51 -24.16
CA THR A 5 -33.42 9.48 -25.46
C THR A 5 -32.43 10.63 -25.48
N ASP A 6 -31.23 10.32 -25.97
CA ASP A 6 -30.15 11.24 -26.34
C ASP A 6 -29.11 11.54 -25.26
N ALA A 7 -28.30 10.52 -24.94
CA ALA A 7 -26.84 10.64 -24.88
C ALA A 7 -26.20 9.23 -24.81
N GLU A 8 -26.44 8.41 -25.83
CA GLU A 8 -25.39 7.48 -26.25
C GLU A 8 -24.33 8.34 -26.96
N GLU A 9 -23.53 9.09 -26.18
CA GLU A 9 -22.22 9.48 -26.66
C GLU A 9 -21.48 8.17 -26.91
N SER A 10 -21.40 7.80 -28.19
CA SER A 10 -20.53 6.75 -28.67
C SER A 10 -19.17 6.95 -28.04
N PHE A 11 -18.76 6.03 -27.13
CA PHE A 11 -17.42 6.03 -26.56
C PHE A 11 -16.44 6.13 -27.75
N PRO A 12 -15.70 7.22 -27.91
CA PRO A 12 -14.72 7.30 -28.98
C PRO A 12 -13.78 6.13 -28.76
N GLN A 13 -13.51 5.35 -29.80
CA GLN A 13 -12.38 4.42 -29.80
C GLN A 13 -11.13 5.27 -29.60
N ASN A 14 -10.79 5.44 -28.34
CA ASN A 14 -9.85 6.44 -27.89
C ASN A 14 -8.46 5.94 -28.32
N GLU A 15 -7.95 6.45 -29.44
CA GLU A 15 -6.64 6.06 -29.97
C GLU A 15 -5.56 6.16 -28.89
N ASP A 16 -5.66 7.19 -28.03
CA ASP A 16 -4.84 7.35 -26.83
C ASP A 16 -4.88 6.12 -25.90
N LEU A 17 -6.05 5.52 -25.65
CA LEU A 17 -6.17 4.33 -24.80
C LEU A 17 -5.58 3.09 -25.48
N LYS A 18 -5.74 2.95 -26.80
CA LYS A 18 -5.14 1.84 -27.56
C LYS A 18 -3.62 1.95 -27.57
N GLU A 19 -3.09 3.16 -27.77
CA GLU A 19 -1.67 3.47 -27.72
C GLU A 19 -1.10 3.21 -26.32
N ALA A 20 -1.76 3.72 -25.27
CA ALA A 20 -1.37 3.48 -23.89
C ALA A 20 -1.43 1.98 -23.51
N GLN A 21 -2.41 1.23 -24.02
CA GLN A 21 -2.47 -0.21 -23.84
C GLN A 21 -1.31 -0.93 -24.54
N GLY A 22 -0.94 -0.50 -25.75
CA GLY A 22 0.23 -1.00 -26.47
C GLY A 22 1.52 -0.74 -25.70
N LEU A 23 1.70 0.48 -25.20
CA LEU A 23 2.85 0.88 -24.36
C LEU A 23 2.91 0.07 -23.06
N LEU A 24 1.79 -0.13 -22.38
CA LEU A 24 1.72 -0.96 -21.17
C LEU A 24 2.10 -2.40 -21.48
N LYS A 25 1.61 -2.96 -22.58
CA LYS A 25 1.96 -4.32 -22.99
C LYS A 25 3.45 -4.43 -23.31
N GLY A 26 4.01 -3.47 -24.04
CA GLY A 26 5.44 -3.40 -24.32
C GLY A 26 6.28 -3.29 -23.05
N LEU A 27 5.81 -2.56 -22.03
CA LEU A 27 6.47 -2.47 -20.74
C LEU A 27 6.45 -3.80 -19.98
N LEU A 28 5.32 -4.53 -20.02
CA LEU A 28 5.20 -5.86 -19.39
C LEU A 28 6.04 -6.92 -20.10
N ASP A 29 6.14 -6.83 -21.43
CA ASP A 29 6.94 -7.73 -22.28
C ASP A 29 8.44 -7.34 -22.29
N GLY A 30 8.81 -6.21 -21.68
CA GLY A 30 10.18 -5.71 -21.59
C GLY A 30 10.73 -5.06 -22.87
N THR A 31 9.88 -4.77 -23.86
CA THR A 31 10.26 -4.12 -25.11
C THR A 31 10.30 -2.60 -25.00
N GLU A 32 9.64 -2.03 -23.99
CA GLU A 32 9.59 -0.59 -23.71
C GLU A 32 10.14 -0.28 -22.32
N THR A 33 10.71 0.92 -22.18
CA THR A 33 11.22 1.40 -20.88
C THR A 33 10.15 2.23 -20.17
N LEU A 34 10.22 2.29 -18.83
CA LEU A 34 9.29 3.09 -18.04
C LEU A 34 9.34 4.57 -18.43
N ASP A 35 10.53 5.10 -18.73
CA ASP A 35 10.72 6.51 -19.10
C ASP A 35 10.04 6.84 -20.43
N ASN A 36 10.07 5.92 -21.40
CA ASN A 36 9.36 6.08 -22.67
C ASN A 36 7.84 6.14 -22.46
N VAL A 37 7.30 5.26 -21.60
CA VAL A 37 5.86 5.22 -21.32
C VAL A 37 5.42 6.47 -20.57
N LEU A 38 6.20 6.92 -19.58
CA LEU A 38 5.89 8.13 -18.81
C LEU A 38 6.00 9.41 -19.65
N SER A 39 6.90 9.42 -20.63
CA SER A 39 7.10 10.55 -21.55
C SER A 39 6.12 10.54 -22.73
N SER A 40 5.28 9.52 -22.87
CA SER A 40 4.39 9.41 -24.03
C SER A 40 3.31 10.49 -24.00
N GLU A 41 3.03 11.05 -25.19
CA GLU A 41 1.99 12.07 -25.31
C GLU A 41 0.60 11.50 -25.02
N SER A 42 0.35 10.24 -25.41
CA SER A 42 -0.92 9.54 -25.14
C SER A 42 -1.20 9.43 -23.64
N VAL A 43 -0.21 9.02 -22.84
CA VAL A 43 -0.35 8.94 -21.37
C VAL A 43 -0.56 10.33 -20.78
N THR A 44 0.19 11.34 -21.25
CA THR A 44 0.02 12.73 -20.81
C THR A 44 -1.37 13.29 -21.15
N ARG A 45 -1.91 12.99 -22.34
CA ARG A 45 -3.27 13.39 -22.74
C ARG A 45 -4.33 12.71 -21.89
N ILE A 46 -4.17 11.41 -21.59
CA ILE A 46 -5.08 10.67 -20.70
C ILE A 46 -5.08 11.30 -19.31
N ASP A 47 -3.91 11.56 -18.73
CA ASP A 47 -3.81 12.17 -17.40
C ASP A 47 -4.48 13.56 -17.35
N LYS A 48 -4.22 14.41 -18.36
CA LYS A 48 -4.89 15.72 -18.49
C LYS A 48 -6.42 15.59 -18.56
N ARG A 49 -6.94 14.62 -19.31
CA ARG A 49 -8.39 14.38 -19.43
C ARG A 49 -8.98 13.89 -18.11
N ILE A 50 -8.31 12.99 -17.42
CA ILE A 50 -8.75 12.52 -16.10
C ILE A 50 -8.82 13.69 -15.11
N ASN A 51 -7.80 14.53 -15.07
CA ASN A 51 -7.76 15.69 -14.17
C ASN A 51 -8.83 16.72 -14.55
N HIS A 52 -9.03 16.98 -15.84
CA HIS A 52 -10.12 17.87 -16.30
C HIS A 52 -11.51 17.37 -15.88
N VAL A 53 -11.77 16.06 -16.02
CA VAL A 53 -13.04 15.47 -15.58
C VAL A 53 -13.21 15.57 -14.06
N LYS A 54 -12.15 15.34 -13.28
CA LYS A 54 -12.20 15.53 -11.83
C LYS A 54 -12.55 16.96 -11.44
N ASP A 55 -11.94 17.94 -12.10
CA ASP A 55 -12.18 19.36 -11.85
C ASP A 55 -13.60 19.77 -12.25
N ALA A 56 -14.08 19.31 -13.41
CA ALA A 56 -15.44 19.55 -13.88
C ALA A 56 -16.50 18.95 -12.93
N MET A 57 -16.18 17.85 -12.25
CA MET A 57 -17.05 17.19 -11.29
C MET A 57 -16.88 17.71 -9.85
N ALA A 58 -16.00 18.68 -9.61
CA ALA A 58 -15.67 19.15 -8.27
C ALA A 58 -16.89 19.72 -7.53
N ASP A 59 -17.88 20.29 -8.21
CA ASP A 59 -19.07 20.85 -7.54
C ASP A 59 -20.06 19.78 -7.05
N GLN A 60 -19.95 18.55 -7.55
CA GLN A 60 -20.84 17.46 -7.18
C GLN A 60 -20.35 16.76 -5.91
N ARG A 61 -21.19 16.77 -4.86
CA ARG A 61 -20.86 16.14 -3.55
C ARG A 61 -20.49 14.67 -3.68
N THR A 62 -21.23 13.90 -4.49
CA THR A 62 -20.98 12.48 -4.70
C THR A 62 -19.67 12.24 -5.44
N ALA A 63 -19.34 13.06 -6.44
CA ALA A 63 -18.08 12.94 -7.16
C ALA A 63 -16.88 13.25 -6.25
N LYS A 64 -16.97 14.32 -5.45
CA LYS A 64 -15.98 14.64 -4.41
C LYS A 64 -15.71 13.46 -3.49
N LEU A 65 -16.77 12.81 -2.99
CA LEU A 65 -16.64 11.63 -2.12
C LEU A 65 -15.88 10.49 -2.80
N TRP A 66 -16.24 10.14 -4.04
CA TRP A 66 -15.57 9.04 -4.76
C TRP A 66 -14.13 9.37 -5.12
N ILE A 67 -13.83 10.61 -5.51
CA ILE A 67 -12.45 11.05 -5.78
C ILE A 67 -11.61 10.95 -4.51
N GLN A 68 -12.12 11.46 -3.37
CA GLN A 68 -11.45 11.32 -2.08
C GLN A 68 -11.22 9.85 -1.71
N TYR A 69 -12.21 8.99 -1.93
CA TYR A 69 -12.07 7.56 -1.70
C TYR A 69 -10.97 6.93 -2.55
N LEU A 70 -10.92 7.25 -3.85
CA LEU A 70 -9.86 6.77 -4.74
C LEU A 70 -8.47 7.25 -4.28
N ASP A 71 -8.36 8.47 -3.79
CA ASP A 71 -7.09 8.99 -3.26
C ASP A 71 -6.67 8.27 -1.97
N MET A 72 -7.62 7.92 -1.08
CA MET A 72 -7.34 7.07 0.08
C MET A 72 -6.86 5.67 -0.35
N VAL A 73 -7.48 5.05 -1.36
CA VAL A 73 -7.06 3.75 -1.90
C VAL A 73 -5.65 3.83 -2.50
N LYS A 74 -5.30 4.91 -3.19
CA LYS A 74 -3.93 5.12 -3.70
C LYS A 74 -2.90 5.19 -2.58
N ILE A 75 -3.21 5.88 -1.48
CA ILE A 75 -2.33 5.94 -0.31
C ILE A 75 -2.13 4.54 0.30
N LEU A 76 -3.21 3.75 0.40
CA LEU A 76 -3.13 2.35 0.84
C LEU A 76 -2.25 1.51 -0.11
N GLN A 77 -2.41 1.66 -1.42
CA GLN A 77 -1.55 0.98 -2.40
C GLN A 77 -0.08 1.39 -2.27
N LEU A 78 0.19 2.67 -1.97
CA LEU A 78 1.54 3.17 -1.73
C LEU A 78 2.18 2.53 -0.50
N PHE A 79 1.41 2.38 0.58
CA PHE A 79 1.84 1.67 1.78
C PHE A 79 2.10 0.18 1.51
N ILE A 80 1.17 -0.50 0.83
CA ILE A 80 1.37 -1.90 0.44
C ILE A 80 2.62 -2.03 -0.42
N LYS A 81 2.83 -1.13 -1.39
CA LYS A 81 4.05 -1.11 -2.20
C LYS A 81 5.30 -1.02 -1.32
N ALA A 82 5.34 -0.08 -0.38
CA ALA A 82 6.46 0.10 0.55
C ALA A 82 6.76 -1.18 1.34
N GLU A 83 5.73 -1.82 1.91
CA GLU A 83 5.88 -3.08 2.66
C GLU A 83 6.35 -4.22 1.76
N ARG A 84 5.75 -4.38 0.58
CA ARG A 84 6.06 -5.48 -0.34
C ARG A 84 7.49 -5.37 -0.88
N THR A 85 8.00 -4.16 -1.10
CA THR A 85 9.36 -3.92 -1.57
C THR A 85 10.36 -3.72 -0.44
N GLY A 86 9.91 -3.54 0.80
CA GLY A 86 10.74 -3.15 1.94
C GLY A 86 11.42 -1.80 1.76
N ASN A 87 10.74 -0.84 1.14
CA ASN A 87 11.24 0.53 0.98
C ASN A 87 10.84 1.39 2.19
N TRP A 88 11.82 1.70 3.03
CA TRP A 88 11.61 2.40 4.30
C TRP A 88 11.13 3.85 4.14
N GLU A 89 11.71 4.59 3.21
CA GLU A 89 11.33 5.98 2.96
C GLU A 89 9.89 6.07 2.45
N LEU A 90 9.52 5.17 1.53
CA LEU A 90 8.17 5.08 0.99
C LEU A 90 7.16 4.66 2.07
N HIS A 91 7.58 3.82 3.03
CA HIS A 91 6.75 3.44 4.18
C HIS A 91 6.42 4.68 5.02
N LEU A 92 7.42 5.47 5.41
CA LEU A 92 7.21 6.69 6.20
C LEU A 92 6.38 7.74 5.44
N ASP A 93 6.60 7.89 4.14
CA ASP A 93 5.79 8.79 3.30
C ASP A 93 4.31 8.35 3.25
N ALA A 94 4.06 7.06 3.08
CA ALA A 94 2.71 6.51 3.08
C ALA A 94 2.01 6.73 4.43
N VAL A 95 2.68 6.43 5.55
CA VAL A 95 2.13 6.64 6.90
C VAL A 95 1.84 8.13 7.15
N ARG A 96 2.72 9.03 6.69
CA ARG A 96 2.51 10.49 6.78
C ARG A 96 1.27 10.92 6.00
N LYS A 97 1.05 10.37 4.79
CA LYS A 97 -0.14 10.63 3.98
C LYS A 97 -1.42 10.02 4.57
N MET A 98 -1.32 8.99 5.42
CA MET A 98 -2.48 8.41 6.12
C MET A 98 -2.94 9.24 7.33
N LEU A 99 -2.08 10.08 7.93
CA LEU A 99 -2.43 10.86 9.13
C LEU A 99 -3.72 11.69 8.98
N PRO A 100 -3.92 12.47 7.90
CA PRO A 100 -5.15 13.24 7.73
C PRO A 100 -6.39 12.34 7.63
N ILE A 101 -6.24 11.14 7.06
CA ILE A 101 -7.32 10.15 6.93
C ILE A 101 -7.75 9.66 8.32
N PHE A 102 -6.79 9.29 9.17
CA PHE A 102 -7.09 8.84 10.53
C PHE A 102 -7.79 9.93 11.35
N ALA A 103 -7.31 11.17 11.25
CA ALA A 103 -7.93 12.31 11.92
C ALA A 103 -9.36 12.56 11.42
N ALA A 104 -9.55 12.61 10.09
CA ALA A 104 -10.85 12.86 9.48
C ALA A 104 -11.88 11.75 9.74
N ALA A 105 -11.44 10.48 9.82
CA ALA A 105 -12.28 9.33 10.13
C ALA A 105 -12.60 9.18 11.62
N GLY A 106 -12.12 10.07 12.50
CA GLY A 106 -12.33 10.00 13.94
C GLY A 106 -11.47 8.95 14.66
N HIS A 107 -10.47 8.38 13.97
CA HIS A 107 -9.52 7.42 14.54
C HIS A 107 -8.36 8.12 15.25
N ILE A 108 -8.70 8.95 16.26
CA ILE A 108 -7.74 9.83 16.95
C ILE A 108 -6.59 9.05 17.60
N LEU A 109 -6.86 7.86 18.14
CA LEU A 109 -5.82 7.01 18.73
C LEU A 109 -4.80 6.54 17.67
N TYR A 110 -5.27 6.16 16.48
CA TYR A 110 -4.37 5.79 15.37
C TYR A 110 -3.62 7.02 14.83
N ALA A 111 -4.27 8.17 14.71
CA ALA A 111 -3.60 9.41 14.31
C ALA A 111 -2.47 9.77 15.29
N LYS A 112 -2.73 9.69 16.60
CA LYS A 112 -1.75 9.98 17.64
C LYS A 112 -0.59 8.98 17.62
N SER A 113 -0.88 7.68 17.56
CA SER A 113 0.18 6.66 17.57
C SER A 113 1.03 6.73 16.30
N ALA A 114 0.41 6.89 15.12
CA ALA A 114 1.12 7.06 13.86
C ALA A 114 1.99 8.32 13.84
N TYR A 115 1.51 9.43 14.43
CA TYR A 115 2.28 10.66 14.54
C TYR A 115 3.53 10.49 15.41
N LEU A 116 3.37 9.89 16.61
CA LEU A 116 4.50 9.60 17.50
C LEU A 116 5.49 8.63 16.85
N TYR A 117 4.99 7.62 16.17
CA TYR A 117 5.79 6.68 15.40
C TYR A 117 6.64 7.41 14.34
N LEU A 118 6.02 8.26 13.51
CA LEU A 118 6.75 9.03 12.49
C LEU A 118 7.86 9.89 13.10
N GLN A 119 7.58 10.60 14.19
CA GLN A 119 8.57 11.42 14.88
C GLN A 119 9.76 10.60 15.38
N GLN A 120 9.51 9.40 15.92
CA GLN A 120 10.56 8.50 16.37
C GLN A 120 11.36 7.95 15.19
N MET A 121 10.68 7.54 14.12
CA MET A 121 11.30 6.95 12.94
C MET A 121 12.15 7.96 12.15
N GLU A 122 11.72 9.23 12.07
CA GLU A 122 12.51 10.32 11.49
C GLU A 122 13.76 10.66 12.32
N GLY A 123 13.70 10.44 13.64
CA GLY A 123 14.83 10.60 14.56
C GLY A 123 15.80 9.40 14.61
N LEU A 124 15.50 8.29 13.93
CA LEU A 124 16.35 7.09 13.93
C LEU A 124 17.79 7.35 13.43
N PRO A 125 18.03 8.12 12.36
CA PRO A 125 19.39 8.34 11.86
C PRO A 125 20.34 8.93 12.90
N THR A 126 19.81 9.73 13.84
CA THR A 126 20.59 10.35 14.92
C THR A 126 20.61 9.49 16.17
N SER A 127 19.47 8.91 16.57
CA SER A 127 19.36 8.18 17.83
C SER A 127 19.90 6.75 17.77
N HIS A 128 19.68 6.05 16.64
CA HIS A 128 20.03 4.63 16.45
C HIS A 128 20.43 4.37 14.98
N PRO A 129 21.60 4.85 14.55
CA PRO A 129 22.03 4.78 13.15
C PRO A 129 22.12 3.35 12.61
N GLU A 130 22.49 2.38 13.44
CA GLU A 130 22.54 0.96 13.03
C GLU A 130 21.16 0.40 12.69
N VAL A 131 20.14 0.78 13.46
CA VAL A 131 18.74 0.38 13.20
C VAL A 131 18.23 1.05 11.94
N TYR A 132 18.51 2.35 11.79
CA TYR A 132 18.18 3.08 10.56
C TYR A 132 18.77 2.40 9.32
N GLN A 133 20.06 2.04 9.37
CA GLN A 133 20.72 1.35 8.27
C GLN A 133 20.00 0.03 7.93
N LYS A 134 19.67 -0.78 8.94
CA LYS A 134 18.93 -2.03 8.72
C LYS A 134 17.54 -1.79 8.12
N PHE A 135 16.84 -0.75 8.55
CA PHE A 135 15.54 -0.41 7.99
C PHE A 135 15.63 0.06 6.55
N SER A 136 16.62 0.89 6.22
CA SER A 136 16.93 1.33 4.85
C SER A 136 17.35 0.18 3.93
N GLU A 137 18.03 -0.84 4.47
CA GLU A 137 18.29 -2.11 3.77
C GLU A 137 17.04 -3.00 3.61
N GLY A 138 15.89 -2.57 4.15
CA GLY A 138 14.61 -3.26 4.01
C GLY A 138 14.37 -4.38 5.03
N PHE A 139 15.10 -4.40 6.16
CA PHE A 139 14.89 -5.37 7.25
C PHE A 139 13.73 -5.02 8.19
N HIS A 140 13.01 -3.92 7.94
CA HIS A 140 11.76 -3.61 8.66
C HIS A 140 10.59 -4.50 8.21
N VAL A 141 10.72 -5.21 7.09
CA VAL A 141 9.75 -6.20 6.61
C VAL A 141 10.33 -7.60 6.62
N ILE A 142 9.46 -8.59 6.78
CA ILE A 142 9.84 -10.00 6.76
C ILE A 142 9.68 -10.54 5.34
N ARG A 143 10.72 -11.19 4.81
CA ARG A 143 10.68 -11.92 3.54
C ARG A 143 10.87 -13.41 3.80
N ARG A 144 10.05 -14.25 3.15
CA ARG A 144 10.20 -15.72 3.17
C ARG A 144 10.87 -16.28 1.92
N SER A 145 10.99 -15.46 0.89
CA SER A 145 11.62 -15.78 -0.38
C SER A 145 12.41 -14.57 -0.86
N ASP A 146 13.38 -14.78 -1.72
CA ASP A 146 14.22 -13.71 -2.30
C ASP A 146 13.51 -12.88 -3.40
N ARG A 147 12.19 -13.00 -3.53
CA ARG A 147 11.42 -12.22 -4.50
C ARG A 147 11.32 -10.77 -4.02
N TYR A 148 11.63 -9.82 -4.90
CA TYR A 148 11.59 -8.39 -4.60
C TYR A 148 10.28 -7.92 -3.97
N TRP A 149 9.15 -8.35 -4.53
CA TRP A 149 7.80 -8.00 -4.06
C TRP A 149 7.27 -8.99 -3.00
N ALA A 150 8.11 -9.58 -2.14
CA ALA A 150 7.67 -10.57 -1.15
C ALA A 150 7.70 -10.10 0.31
N GLY A 151 7.98 -8.82 0.59
CA GLY A 151 7.95 -8.27 1.95
C GLY A 151 6.57 -8.35 2.59
N LEU A 152 6.52 -8.69 3.87
CA LEU A 152 5.31 -8.75 4.68
C LEU A 152 5.57 -7.98 5.98
N SER A 153 4.55 -7.27 6.47
CA SER A 153 4.65 -6.58 7.75
C SER A 153 4.87 -7.60 8.88
N THR A 154 5.65 -7.21 9.88
CA THR A 154 5.99 -8.08 11.01
C THR A 154 4.74 -8.56 11.74
N ASP A 155 3.78 -7.66 11.97
CA ASP A 155 2.51 -7.97 12.63
C ASP A 155 1.72 -9.05 11.88
N LEU A 156 1.60 -8.92 10.55
CA LEU A 156 0.90 -9.90 9.72
C LEU A 156 1.55 -11.29 9.80
N VAL A 157 2.88 -11.36 9.81
CA VAL A 157 3.60 -12.63 9.95
C VAL A 157 3.41 -13.22 11.35
N ILE A 158 3.51 -12.39 12.40
CA ILE A 158 3.30 -12.84 13.77
C ILE A 158 1.88 -13.40 13.90
N GLU A 159 0.86 -12.69 13.43
CA GLU A 159 -0.51 -13.13 13.53
C GLU A 159 -0.78 -14.40 12.69
N GLN A 160 -0.35 -14.42 11.43
CA GLN A 160 -0.70 -15.51 10.51
C GLN A 160 0.13 -16.79 10.72
N VAL A 161 1.35 -16.66 11.24
CA VAL A 161 2.26 -17.81 11.45
C VAL A 161 2.30 -18.21 12.91
N LEU A 162 2.71 -17.28 13.78
CA LEU A 162 2.99 -17.59 15.18
C LEU A 162 1.69 -17.72 15.98
N MET A 163 0.75 -16.79 15.81
CA MET A 163 -0.53 -16.88 16.52
C MET A 163 -1.40 -18.01 15.99
N ARG A 164 -1.35 -18.31 14.68
CA ARG A 164 -2.07 -19.45 14.09
C ARG A 164 -1.54 -20.79 14.61
N SER A 165 -0.22 -21.00 14.64
CA SER A 165 0.37 -22.26 15.12
C SER A 165 0.05 -22.53 16.59
N MET A 166 -0.04 -21.47 17.41
CA MET A 166 -0.47 -21.57 18.80
C MET A 166 -1.97 -21.83 18.99
N LYS A 167 -2.82 -21.27 18.13
CA LYS A 167 -4.28 -21.39 18.28
C LYS A 167 -4.82 -22.76 17.88
N THR A 168 -4.04 -23.60 17.21
CA THR A 168 -4.44 -24.95 16.77
C THR A 168 -4.69 -25.96 17.90
N SER A 169 -4.33 -25.65 19.16
CA SER A 169 -4.74 -26.44 20.35
C SER A 169 -5.40 -25.55 21.39
N GLY A 170 -6.73 -25.46 21.37
CA GLY A 170 -7.55 -24.95 22.49
C GLY A 170 -7.62 -23.42 22.67
N GLY A 171 -6.90 -22.62 21.88
CA GLY A 171 -6.89 -21.17 21.99
C GLY A 171 -6.08 -20.64 23.19
N LEU A 172 -5.69 -19.36 23.13
CA LEU A 172 -4.92 -18.68 24.19
C LEU A 172 -5.73 -18.41 25.47
N THR A 173 -7.06 -18.53 25.40
CA THR A 173 -8.00 -18.18 26.48
C THR A 173 -8.44 -19.37 27.34
N HIS A 174 -8.03 -20.59 26.99
CA HIS A 174 -8.31 -21.78 27.81
C HIS A 174 -7.08 -22.17 28.64
N GLY A 175 -6.83 -21.39 29.70
CA GLY A 175 -6.20 -21.83 30.95
C GLY A 175 -4.75 -22.31 30.95
N ARG A 176 -4.06 -22.44 29.80
CA ARG A 176 -2.62 -22.72 29.75
C ARG A 176 -1.94 -21.63 28.92
N GLY A 177 -1.48 -20.58 29.61
CA GLY A 177 -0.60 -19.56 29.02
C GLY A 177 0.71 -20.16 28.52
N MET A 178 1.55 -19.33 27.87
CA MET A 178 2.86 -19.65 27.26
C MET A 178 3.67 -20.72 28.02
N ASP A 179 3.34 -21.99 27.78
CA ASP A 179 4.03 -23.15 28.32
C ASP A 179 5.42 -23.25 27.68
N GLU A 180 6.35 -23.94 28.30
CA GLU A 180 7.75 -23.98 27.85
C GLU A 180 7.86 -24.47 26.40
N ILE A 181 7.00 -25.39 25.99
CA ILE A 181 6.87 -25.86 24.60
C ILE A 181 6.41 -24.75 23.66
N GLN A 182 5.42 -23.93 24.07
CA GLN A 182 4.97 -22.80 23.26
C GLN A 182 6.05 -21.71 23.19
N ARG A 183 6.81 -21.48 24.27
CA ARG A 183 7.96 -20.54 24.26
C ARG A 183 9.08 -21.03 23.36
N LEU A 184 9.37 -22.33 23.37
CA LEU A 184 10.29 -22.97 22.45
C LEU A 184 9.80 -22.83 21.01
N VAL A 185 8.52 -23.06 20.74
CA VAL A 185 7.92 -22.75 19.43
C VAL A 185 8.09 -21.27 19.10
N TRP A 186 7.87 -20.32 20.00
CA TRP A 186 8.13 -18.89 19.71
C TRP A 186 9.60 -18.57 19.40
N THR A 187 10.52 -19.19 20.13
CA THR A 187 11.97 -18.90 20.05
C THR A 187 12.61 -19.64 18.86
N LEU A 188 12.09 -20.82 18.53
CA LEU A 188 12.63 -21.75 17.52
C LEU A 188 11.79 -21.82 16.25
N SER A 189 10.60 -21.19 16.21
CA SER A 189 9.86 -20.95 14.96
C SER A 189 10.60 -19.89 14.17
N LEU A 190 11.73 -20.30 13.61
CA LEU A 190 12.20 -19.74 12.37
C LEU A 190 11.01 -19.84 11.39
N PRO A 191 10.66 -18.77 10.66
CA PRO A 191 9.75 -18.92 9.53
C PRO A 191 10.34 -20.05 8.68
N ALA A 192 9.63 -21.17 8.59
CA ALA A 192 10.06 -22.27 7.74
C ALA A 192 10.24 -21.68 6.34
N VAL A 193 11.49 -21.60 5.91
CA VAL A 193 11.85 -21.18 4.58
C VAL A 193 11.33 -22.30 3.67
N CYS A 194 10.25 -22.01 2.96
CA CYS A 194 9.74 -22.86 1.88
C CYS A 194 10.27 -22.33 0.55
#